data_AF-A0A972EN64-F1
#
_entry.id   AF-A0A972EN64-F1
#
_cell.length_a   1.000
_cell.length_b   1.000
_cell.length_c   1.000
_cell.angle_alpha   90.00
_cell.angle_beta   90.00
_cell.angle_gamma   90.00
#
_symmetry.space_group_name_H-M   'P 1'
#
loop_
_entity.id
_entity.type
_entity.pdbx_description
1 polymer ?
#
loop_
_entity_poly.entity_id
_entity_poly.type
_entity_poly.pdbx_seq_one_letter_code
_entity_poly.pdbx_strand_id
1 'polypeptide(L)'
;MSGKGVSKHTIPKSQPNTTNPENEARVIEESLAHPSWGCVKLSDQLKLKGLSISSPTIQKILIRNDMGSVYDRWLKVEEKHLDEGLELSSEQIARIEHYNPCFKERHVES
;
A
#
# COMPACT_ATOMS: atom_id res chain seq x y z
N MET A 1 12.82 32.72 -34.78
CA MET A 1 13.75 31.76 -34.15
C MET A 1 13.38 31.61 -32.69
N SER A 2 12.78 30.48 -32.29
CA SER A 2 13.13 29.78 -31.06
C SER A 2 12.32 28.49 -31.03
N GLY A 3 13.01 27.36 -31.10
CA GLY A 3 12.43 26.04 -30.93
C GLY A 3 12.90 25.42 -29.62
N LYS A 4 12.31 24.25 -29.35
CA LYS A 4 12.63 23.23 -28.33
C LYS A 4 11.96 23.49 -26.96
N GLY A 5 11.38 22.50 -26.28
CA GLY A 5 11.53 21.06 -26.46
C GLY A 5 10.30 20.28 -26.00
N VAL A 6 10.04 19.19 -26.74
CA VAL A 6 9.11 18.14 -26.37
C VAL A 6 9.61 17.47 -25.10
N SER A 7 8.79 17.48 -24.04
CA SER A 7 9.08 16.74 -22.81
C SER A 7 9.00 15.24 -23.09
N LYS A 8 10.17 14.65 -23.30
CA LYS A 8 10.40 13.22 -23.46
C LYS A 8 10.07 12.51 -22.15
N HIS A 9 8.83 12.03 -22.04
CA HIS A 9 8.44 11.10 -20.98
C HIS A 9 9.18 9.78 -21.23
N THR A 10 10.25 9.55 -20.48
CA THR A 10 11.00 8.31 -20.50
C THR A 10 10.15 7.22 -19.88
N ILE A 11 9.63 6.29 -20.69
CA ILE A 11 9.04 5.04 -20.22
C ILE A 11 10.17 4.22 -19.59
N PRO A 12 10.13 3.88 -18.29
CA PRO A 12 11.16 3.05 -17.68
C PRO A 12 11.21 1.69 -18.38
N LYS A 13 12.41 1.21 -18.68
CA LYS A 13 12.63 -0.11 -19.30
C LYS A 13 12.03 -1.20 -18.41
N SER A 14 10.93 -1.81 -18.86
CA SER A 14 10.25 -2.92 -18.17
C SER A 14 11.21 -4.10 -18.03
N GLN A 15 11.56 -4.45 -16.80
CA GLN A 15 12.21 -5.72 -16.49
C GLN A 15 11.18 -6.84 -16.71
N PRO A 16 11.43 -7.85 -17.56
CA PRO A 16 10.44 -8.88 -17.92
C PRO A 16 9.85 -9.67 -16.73
N ASN A 17 10.54 -9.66 -15.59
CA ASN A 17 10.18 -10.37 -14.37
C ASN A 17 9.58 -9.47 -13.29
N THR A 18 9.31 -8.20 -13.60
CA THR A 18 8.79 -7.22 -12.64
C THR A 18 7.29 -7.03 -12.88
N THR A 19 6.49 -7.24 -11.84
CA THR A 19 5.06 -6.90 -11.85
C THR A 19 4.89 -5.46 -12.30
N ASN A 20 3.98 -5.20 -13.25
CA ASN A 20 3.68 -3.86 -13.73
C ASN A 20 3.46 -2.91 -12.53
N PRO A 21 4.08 -1.72 -12.49
CA PRO A 21 3.89 -0.74 -11.42
C PRO A 21 2.42 -0.46 -11.07
N GLU A 22 1.52 -0.48 -12.06
CA GLU A 22 0.07 -0.32 -11.82
C GLU A 22 -0.50 -1.47 -10.97
N ASN A 23 -0.10 -2.71 -11.28
CA ASN A 23 -0.54 -3.89 -10.55
C ASN A 23 0.02 -3.90 -9.12
N GLU A 24 1.25 -3.43 -8.94
CA GLU A 24 1.86 -3.25 -7.63
C GLU A 24 1.13 -2.19 -6.80
N ALA A 25 0.80 -1.04 -7.40
CA ALA A 25 0.01 -0.01 -6.73
C ALA A 25 -1.33 -0.55 -6.23
N ARG A 26 -2.05 -1.34 -7.06
CA ARG A 26 -3.30 -1.99 -6.66
C ARG A 26 -3.13 -2.98 -5.51
N VAL A 27 -2.02 -3.74 -5.48
CA VAL A 27 -1.69 -4.64 -4.35
C VAL A 27 -1.46 -3.85 -3.06
N ILE A 28 -0.72 -2.75 -3.13
CA ILE A 28 -0.43 -1.88 -1.99
C ILE A 28 -1.73 -1.24 -1.47
N GLU A 29 -2.54 -0.69 -2.36
CA GLU A 29 -3.84 -0.09 -2.03
C GLU A 29 -4.75 -1.09 -1.31
N GLU A 30 -4.92 -2.29 -1.87
CA GLU A 30 -5.74 -3.35 -1.23
C GLU A 30 -5.21 -3.73 0.15
N SER A 31 -3.89 -3.77 0.29
CA SER A 31 -3.22 -4.17 1.53
C SER A 31 -3.33 -3.09 2.61
N LEU A 32 -3.37 -1.81 2.24
CA LEU A 32 -3.62 -0.70 3.17
C LEU A 32 -5.10 -0.59 3.55
N ALA A 33 -6.01 -0.89 2.63
CA ALA A 33 -7.44 -0.99 2.92
C ALA A 33 -7.74 -2.16 3.87
N HIS A 34 -6.97 -3.25 3.78
CA HIS A 34 -7.14 -4.44 4.61
C HIS A 34 -5.83 -4.96 5.25
N PRO A 35 -5.21 -4.21 6.18
CA PRO A 35 -3.85 -4.51 6.70
C PRO A 35 -3.73 -5.86 7.38
N SER A 36 -4.83 -6.37 7.92
CA SER A 36 -4.88 -7.65 8.63
C SER A 36 -5.02 -8.87 7.73
N TRP A 37 -5.20 -8.70 6.42
CA TRP A 37 -5.35 -9.83 5.51
C TRP A 37 -3.98 -10.45 5.16
N GLY A 38 -3.97 -11.77 5.00
CA GLY A 38 -2.82 -12.51 4.48
C GLY A 38 -2.79 -12.51 2.95
N CYS A 39 -1.63 -12.87 2.38
CA CYS A 39 -1.41 -12.85 0.92
C CYS A 39 -2.38 -13.71 0.12
N VAL A 40 -2.88 -14.82 0.68
CA VAL A 40 -3.89 -15.67 0.03
C VAL A 40 -5.21 -14.93 -0.13
N LYS A 41 -5.71 -14.33 0.95
CA LYS A 41 -6.96 -13.57 0.91
C LYS A 41 -6.85 -12.35 0.01
N LEU A 42 -5.70 -11.66 0.03
CA LEU A 42 -5.42 -10.55 -0.89
C LEU A 42 -5.43 -11.02 -2.35
N SER A 43 -4.80 -12.15 -2.66
CA SER A 43 -4.83 -12.76 -4.00
C SER A 43 -6.27 -13.04 -4.46
N ASP A 44 -7.09 -13.67 -3.61
CA ASP A 44 -8.48 -13.96 -3.94
C ASP A 44 -9.30 -12.69 -4.16
N GLN A 45 -9.13 -11.69 -3.30
CA GLN A 45 -9.84 -10.41 -3.44
C GLN A 45 -9.44 -9.66 -4.72
N LEU A 46 -8.15 -9.56 -5.00
CA LEU A 46 -7.66 -8.90 -6.21
C LEU A 46 -8.16 -9.63 -7.46
N LYS A 47 -8.25 -10.96 -7.42
CA LYS A 47 -8.83 -11.75 -8.51
C LYS A 47 -10.31 -11.42 -8.73
N LEU A 48 -11.09 -11.22 -7.67
CA LEU A 48 -12.48 -10.74 -7.79
C LEU A 48 -12.56 -9.33 -8.39
N LYS A 49 -11.55 -8.48 -8.17
CA LYS A 49 -11.39 -7.15 -8.78
C LYS A 49 -10.79 -7.19 -10.20
N GLY A 50 -10.64 -8.38 -10.80
CA GLY A 50 -10.12 -8.57 -12.15
C GLY A 50 -8.58 -8.58 -12.27
N LEU A 51 -7.86 -8.58 -11.14
CA LEU A 51 -6.41 -8.62 -11.09
C LEU A 51 -5.91 -9.98 -10.56
N SER A 52 -5.46 -10.84 -11.46
CA SER A 52 -4.93 -12.17 -11.08
C SER A 52 -3.44 -12.10 -10.75
N ILE A 53 -3.09 -12.06 -9.47
CA ILE A 53 -1.70 -12.12 -8.97
C ILE A 53 -1.60 -13.18 -7.88
N SER A 54 -0.55 -14.01 -7.95
CA SER A 54 -0.34 -15.09 -6.98
C SER A 54 0.06 -14.56 -5.58
N SER A 55 -0.30 -15.28 -4.53
CA SER A 55 0.09 -14.96 -3.15
C SER A 55 1.62 -14.80 -2.95
N PRO A 56 2.50 -15.64 -3.53
CA PRO A 56 3.95 -15.42 -3.47
C PRO A 56 4.41 -14.13 -4.15
N THR A 57 3.78 -13.73 -5.26
CA THR A 57 4.06 -12.45 -5.92
C THR A 57 3.63 -11.28 -5.04
N ILE A 58 2.44 -11.35 -4.43
CA ILE A 58 1.96 -10.36 -3.46
C ILE A 58 2.94 -10.25 -2.29
N GLN A 59 3.40 -11.36 -1.72
CA GLN A 59 4.38 -11.35 -0.64
C GLN A 59 5.67 -10.61 -1.03
N LYS A 60 6.23 -10.88 -2.22
CA LYS A 60 7.42 -10.18 -2.73
C LYS A 60 7.18 -8.69 -2.91
N ILE A 61 6.00 -8.30 -3.41
CA ILE A 61 5.59 -6.90 -3.54
C ILE A 61 5.54 -6.25 -2.17
N LEU A 62 4.91 -6.88 -1.19
CA LEU A 62 4.79 -6.33 0.15
C LEU A 62 6.14 -6.20 0.84
N ILE A 63 7.02 -7.21 0.75
CA ILE A 63 8.36 -7.15 1.36
C ILE A 63 9.20 -6.00 0.80
N ARG A 64 9.20 -5.78 -0.52
CA ARG A 64 10.01 -4.70 -1.14
C ARG A 64 9.43 -3.29 -0.95
N ASN A 65 8.22 -3.18 -0.40
CA ASN A 65 7.57 -1.92 -0.03
C ASN A 65 7.46 -1.77 1.50
N ASP A 66 8.28 -2.49 2.27
CA ASP A 66 8.29 -2.44 3.74
C ASP A 66 6.93 -2.75 4.38
N MET A 67 6.15 -3.65 3.77
CA MET A 67 4.80 -4.07 4.18
C MET A 67 4.72 -5.59 4.45
N GLY A 68 5.87 -6.22 4.71
CA GLY A 68 6.03 -7.68 4.75
C GLY A 68 5.17 -8.38 5.82
N SER A 69 4.99 -7.75 6.97
CA SER A 69 4.15 -8.25 8.07
C SER A 69 2.84 -7.48 8.21
N VAL A 70 1.89 -8.05 8.96
CA VAL A 70 0.63 -7.35 9.32
C VAL A 70 0.94 -6.08 10.13
N TYR A 71 1.93 -6.14 11.01
CA TYR A 71 2.37 -5.01 11.81
C TYR A 71 2.91 -3.88 10.92
N ASP A 72 3.78 -4.21 9.96
CA ASP A 72 4.34 -3.21 9.04
C ASP A 72 3.24 -2.51 8.23
N ARG A 73 2.21 -3.26 7.81
CA ARG A 73 1.05 -2.67 7.13
C ARG A 73 0.26 -1.71 8.00
N TRP A 74 0.07 -2.02 9.28
CA TRP A 74 -0.57 -1.09 10.22
C TRP A 74 0.27 0.16 10.45
N LEU A 75 1.59 0.01 10.60
CA LEU A 75 2.51 1.16 10.72
C LEU A 75 2.45 2.05 9.46
N LYS A 76 2.39 1.45 8.27
CA LYS A 76 2.25 2.20 7.00
C LYS A 76 0.91 2.93 6.89
N VAL A 77 -0.18 2.35 7.41
CA VAL A 77 -1.48 3.02 7.48
C VAL A 77 -1.43 4.21 8.44
N GLU A 78 -0.82 4.06 9.61
CA GLU A 78 -0.59 5.16 10.56
C GLU A 78 0.26 6.27 9.92
N GLU A 79 1.39 5.93 9.29
CA GLU A 79 2.25 6.88 8.57
C GLU A 79 1.46 7.65 7.50
N LYS A 80 0.68 6.98 6.65
CA LYS A 80 -0.15 7.63 5.63
C LYS A 80 -1.25 8.51 6.22
N HIS A 81 -1.82 8.13 7.37
CA HIS A 81 -2.77 8.99 8.07
C HIS A 81 -2.12 10.29 8.53
N LEU A 82 -0.95 10.19 9.17
CA LEU A 82 -0.22 11.34 9.72
C LEU A 82 0.37 12.25 8.64
N ASP A 83 0.95 11.68 7.59
CA ASP A 83 1.70 12.43 6.57
C ASP A 83 0.82 12.90 5.40
N GLU A 84 -0.13 12.07 4.96
CA GLU A 84 -0.96 12.31 3.76
C GLU A 84 -2.41 12.65 4.10
N GLY A 85 -2.82 12.58 5.38
CA GLY A 85 -4.20 12.81 5.79
C GLY A 85 -5.17 11.70 5.37
N LEU A 86 -4.68 10.46 5.20
CA LEU A 86 -5.53 9.30 4.88
C LEU A 86 -6.66 9.15 5.92
N GLU A 87 -7.91 9.25 5.50
CA GLU A 87 -9.03 9.01 6.43
C GLU A 87 -9.07 7.55 6.87
N LEU A 88 -9.08 7.33 8.19
CA LEU A 88 -9.14 6.01 8.79
C LEU A 88 -10.58 5.66 9.17
N SER A 89 -10.98 4.43 8.91
CA SER A 89 -12.23 3.90 9.47
C SER A 89 -12.12 3.71 10.97
N SER A 90 -13.26 3.70 11.67
CA SER A 90 -13.29 3.45 13.13
C SER A 90 -12.67 2.11 13.52
N GLU A 91 -12.79 1.09 12.66
CA GLU A 91 -12.14 -0.22 12.86
C GLU A 91 -10.62 -0.11 12.77
N GLN A 92 -10.10 0.65 11.79
CA GLN A 92 -8.66 0.88 11.65
C GLN A 92 -8.10 1.67 12.83
N ILE A 93 -8.79 2.71 13.29
CA ILE A 93 -8.39 3.49 14.48
C ILE A 93 -8.27 2.57 15.69
N ALA A 94 -9.31 1.78 15.98
CA ALA A 94 -9.31 0.86 17.13
C ALA A 94 -8.18 -0.18 17.05
N ARG A 95 -7.82 -0.63 15.84
CA ARG A 95 -6.69 -1.55 15.62
C ARG A 95 -5.35 -0.86 15.82
N ILE A 96 -5.17 0.36 15.33
CA ILE A 96 -3.93 1.11 15.54
C ILE A 96 -3.73 1.41 17.03
N GLU A 97 -4.78 1.84 17.75
CA GLU A 97 -4.72 2.03 19.21
C GLU A 97 -4.35 0.74 19.96
N HIS A 98 -4.78 -0.42 19.46
CA HIS A 98 -4.42 -1.71 20.04
C HIS A 98 -2.92 -2.06 19.85
N TYR A 99 -2.35 -1.75 18.68
CA TYR A 99 -0.93 -2.03 18.38
C TYR A 99 0.02 -0.94 18.93
N ASN A 100 -0.45 0.30 19.02
CA ASN A 100 0.28 1.46 19.49
C ASN A 100 -0.59 2.24 20.50
N PRO A 101 -0.56 1.89 21.80
CA PRO A 101 -1.35 2.58 22.82
C PRO A 101 -1.07 4.08 22.92
N CYS A 102 0.13 4.54 22.51
CA CYS A 102 0.50 5.96 22.46
C CYS A 102 -0.14 6.71 21.28
N PHE A 103 -0.72 6.01 20.30
CA PHE A 103 -1.47 6.63 19.20
C PHE A 103 -2.64 7.46 19.75
N LYS A 104 -3.29 6.98 20.82
CA LYS A 104 -4.40 7.66 21.47
C LYS A 104 -4.04 9.06 21.98
N GLU A 105 -2.79 9.27 22.42
CA GLU A 105 -2.32 10.55 22.96
C GLU A 105 -2.01 11.57 21.85
N ARG A 106 -1.69 11.12 20.63
CA ARG A 106 -1.38 12.00 19.48
C ARG A 106 -2.62 12.62 18.83
N HIS A 107 -3.80 12.08 19.11
CA HIS A 107 -5.09 12.64 18.67
C HIS A 107 -5.71 13.62 19.68
N VAL A 108 -5.00 13.92 20.77
CA VAL A 108 -5.44 14.86 21.82
C VAL A 108 -4.60 16.14 21.78
N GLU A 109 -4.41 16.73 20.60
CA GLU A 109 -4.03 18.13 20.49
C GLU A 109 -5.17 18.92 19.83
N SER A 110 -5.53 20.01 20.52
CA SER A 110 -6.66 20.91 20.24
C SER A 110 -6.41 21.84 19.07
#